data_AF-A0A671YRC2-F1
#
_entry.id   AF-A0A671YRC2-F1
#
_cell.length_a   1.000
_cell.length_b   1.000
_cell.length_c   1.000
_cell.angle_alpha   90.00
_cell.angle_beta   90.00
_cell.angle_gamma   90.00
#
_symmetry.space_group_name_H-M   'P 1'
#
loop_
_entity.id
_entity.type
_entity.pdbx_description
1 polymer ?
#
loop_
_entity_poly.entity_id
_entity_poly.type
_entity_poly.pdbx_seq_one_letter_code
_entity_poly.pdbx_strand_id
1 'polypeptide(L)'
;MDKHQVVGVLRQMEKFLKGQEMRFTEGLRIMKSKLATLQNSVSKLPQADQSAAPTTCPSLEAPAHGTKFGSKYFVGHEVHFTCSQGYHLVGSATRVCRDNGTWTGISAICKDISECASDPCQNGGTCVEGVNQYKCTCPQSWSGSHCQHQTQTAPPEWSVMNDPAFSRRPRCAQVNRAQHCSCDAGFHMSGTSDNSICQDVNECEVYRLDQGGKLCVHECVNVPGSYHCSCPSGYKLLSDGRSCEDVDECLSQQHNCSRGTTCINTGGGFQCVSPECPRSHGNISYVRTSPFQCERNPCPMDSRSCHLAPKTVSFHYLSLPSNTKTPATLFRMATASAPGRTGPDSLRFGIVGGNSRGIFVMQRSDRQTGELILVQQLRGPQEISVDVDMSEYSDRTFQAKHVARVNVLVSPYNF
;
A
#
# COMPACT_ATOMS: atom_id res chain seq x y z
N MET A 1 -44.21 19.31 15.49
CA MET A 1 -44.76 18.78 14.23
C MET A 1 -45.49 17.49 14.54
N ASP A 2 -46.73 17.36 14.07
CA ASP A 2 -47.60 16.22 14.40
C ASP A 2 -47.09 14.92 13.75
N LYS A 3 -47.09 13.82 14.50
CA LYS A 3 -46.57 12.51 14.08
C LYS A 3 -47.25 12.02 12.79
N HIS A 4 -48.51 12.39 12.61
CA HIS A 4 -49.28 12.08 11.40
C HIS A 4 -48.79 12.81 10.15
N GLN A 5 -48.31 14.05 10.27
CA GLN A 5 -47.74 14.80 9.15
C GLN A 5 -46.43 14.19 8.65
N VAL A 6 -45.54 13.79 9.56
CA VAL A 6 -44.23 13.20 9.21
C VAL A 6 -44.39 11.85 8.49
N VAL A 7 -45.32 11.01 8.96
CA VAL A 7 -45.63 9.72 8.31
C VAL A 7 -46.26 9.93 6.92
N GLY A 8 -47.05 11.01 6.75
CA GLY A 8 -47.61 11.39 5.45
C GLY A 8 -46.52 11.73 4.42
N VAL A 9 -45.53 12.53 4.82
CA VAL A 9 -44.40 12.93 3.96
C VAL A 9 -43.52 11.72 3.59
N LEU A 10 -43.22 10.84 4.56
CA LEU A 10 -42.43 9.63 4.29
C LEU A 10 -43.12 8.70 3.28
N ARG A 11 -44.44 8.52 3.38
CA ARG A 11 -45.20 7.73 2.39
C ARG A 11 -45.21 8.37 1.00
N GLN A 12 -45.19 9.70 0.92
CA GLN A 12 -45.08 10.41 -0.36
C GLN A 12 -43.70 10.24 -1.00
N MET A 13 -42.63 10.33 -0.20
CA MET A 13 -41.26 10.08 -0.68
C MET A 13 -41.08 8.63 -1.14
N GLU A 14 -41.62 7.65 -0.42
CA GLU A 14 -41.53 6.24 -0.81
C GLU A 14 -42.26 5.97 -2.14
N LYS A 15 -43.45 6.56 -2.35
CA LYS A 15 -44.17 6.49 -3.63
C LYS A 15 -43.40 7.16 -4.77
N PHE A 16 -42.74 8.28 -4.49
CA PHE A 16 -41.93 8.98 -5.48
C PHE A 16 -40.70 8.14 -5.89
N LEU A 17 -40.00 7.56 -4.92
CA LEU A 17 -38.83 6.70 -5.16
C LEU A 17 -39.21 5.43 -5.93
N LYS A 18 -40.33 4.77 -5.59
CA LYS A 18 -40.85 3.63 -6.37
C LYS A 18 -41.24 4.03 -7.79
N GLY A 19 -41.78 5.25 -7.99
CA GLY A 19 -42.06 5.78 -9.32
C GLY A 19 -40.80 6.04 -10.15
N GLN A 20 -39.72 6.51 -9.52
CA GLN A 20 -38.41 6.71 -10.15
C GLN A 20 -37.78 5.37 -10.55
N GLU A 21 -37.83 4.37 -9.66
CA GLU A 21 -37.30 3.02 -9.91
C GLU A 21 -38.01 2.32 -11.08
N MET A 22 -39.34 2.43 -11.15
CA MET A 22 -40.12 1.89 -12.28
C MET A 22 -39.76 2.57 -13.61
N ARG A 23 -39.58 3.90 -13.62
CA ARG A 23 -39.16 4.65 -14.83
C ARG A 23 -37.74 4.30 -15.26
N PHE A 24 -36.83 4.11 -14.30
CA PHE A 24 -35.45 3.72 -14.57
C PHE A 24 -35.39 2.31 -15.18
N THR A 25 -36.13 1.37 -14.62
CA THR A 25 -36.20 -0.02 -15.10
C THR A 25 -36.80 -0.09 -16.51
N GLU A 26 -37.85 0.69 -16.80
CA GLU A 26 -38.43 0.76 -18.15
C GLU A 26 -37.48 1.46 -19.14
N GLY A 27 -36.75 2.49 -18.71
CA GLY A 27 -35.69 3.12 -19.50
C GLY A 27 -34.58 2.12 -19.89
N LEU A 28 -34.20 1.24 -18.96
CA LEU A 28 -33.23 0.17 -19.22
C LEU A 28 -33.76 -0.88 -20.21
N ARG A 29 -35.05 -1.22 -20.12
CA ARG A 29 -35.73 -2.14 -21.04
C ARG A 29 -35.80 -1.58 -22.47
N ILE A 30 -36.12 -0.29 -22.61
CA ILE A 30 -36.14 0.41 -23.89
C ILE A 30 -34.73 0.47 -24.50
N MET A 31 -33.71 0.74 -23.69
CA MET A 31 -32.31 0.75 -24.16
C MET A 31 -31.85 -0.64 -24.65
N LYS A 32 -32.16 -1.72 -23.91
CA LYS A 32 -31.86 -3.09 -24.35
C LYS A 32 -32.58 -3.46 -25.64
N SER A 33 -33.84 -3.06 -25.79
CA SER A 33 -34.61 -3.26 -27.03
C SER A 33 -33.95 -2.54 -28.20
N LYS A 34 -33.61 -1.25 -28.05
CA LYS A 34 -32.92 -0.47 -29.09
C LYS A 34 -31.55 -1.06 -29.46
N LEU A 35 -30.80 -1.59 -28.48
CA LEU A 35 -29.51 -2.24 -28.71
C LEU A 35 -29.66 -3.52 -29.55
N ALA A 36 -30.66 -4.34 -29.26
CA ALA A 36 -30.95 -5.55 -30.04
C ALA A 36 -31.37 -5.21 -31.48
N THR A 37 -32.15 -4.13 -31.67
CA THR A 37 -32.52 -3.65 -33.01
C THR A 37 -31.30 -3.15 -33.78
N LEU A 38 -30.39 -2.43 -33.12
CA LEU A 38 -29.12 -1.99 -33.71
C LEU A 38 -28.21 -3.16 -34.11
N GLN A 39 -28.09 -4.18 -33.26
CA GLN A 39 -27.31 -5.38 -33.56
C GLN A 39 -27.85 -6.15 -34.78
N ASN A 40 -29.19 -6.25 -34.90
CA ASN A 40 -29.81 -6.88 -36.07
C ASN A 40 -29.66 -6.04 -37.35
N SER A 41 -29.57 -4.71 -37.26
CA SER A 41 -29.30 -3.84 -38.40
C SER A 41 -27.84 -3.92 -38.86
N VAL A 42 -26.88 -4.11 -37.94
CA VAL A 42 -25.45 -4.29 -38.27
C VAL A 42 -25.20 -5.65 -38.93
N SER A 43 -25.97 -6.68 -38.57
CA SER A 43 -25.80 -8.05 -39.08
C SER A 43 -26.36 -8.28 -40.49
N LYS A 44 -27.08 -7.29 -41.07
CA LYS A 44 -27.75 -7.39 -42.38
C LYS A 44 -27.08 -6.56 -43.50
N LEU A 45 -25.90 -6.00 -43.27
CA LEU A 45 -25.14 -5.32 -44.32
C LEU A 45 -24.58 -6.35 -45.33
N PRO A 46 -24.73 -6.16 -46.65
CA PRO A 46 -24.21 -7.09 -47.64
C PRO A 46 -22.68 -7.07 -47.62
N GLN A 47 -22.06 -8.25 -47.77
CA GLN A 47 -20.64 -8.36 -48.14
C GLN A 47 -20.47 -7.81 -49.57
N ALA A 48 -20.12 -6.53 -49.67
CA ALA A 48 -19.75 -5.89 -50.91
C ALA A 48 -18.23 -5.88 -51.06
N ASP A 49 -17.80 -6.60 -52.09
CA ASP A 49 -16.62 -6.44 -52.94
C ASP A 49 -15.22 -6.28 -52.32
N GLN A 50 -14.40 -7.30 -52.60
CA GLN A 50 -12.96 -7.29 -52.43
C GLN A 50 -12.31 -6.58 -53.63
N SER A 51 -12.03 -5.27 -53.53
CA SER A 51 -11.03 -4.60 -54.39
C SER A 51 -10.84 -3.10 -54.05
N ALA A 52 -10.38 -2.79 -52.84
CA ALA A 52 -9.60 -1.58 -52.57
C ALA A 52 -8.93 -1.74 -51.20
N ALA A 53 -7.61 -1.51 -51.10
CA ALA A 53 -6.96 -1.39 -49.80
C ALA A 53 -7.69 -0.30 -49.00
N PRO A 54 -8.10 -0.56 -47.74
CA PRO A 54 -8.82 0.45 -46.97
C PRO A 54 -7.91 1.66 -46.78
N THR A 55 -8.36 2.83 -47.25
CA THR A 55 -7.66 4.09 -47.02
C THR A 55 -7.49 4.27 -45.50
N THR A 56 -6.24 4.32 -45.05
CA THR A 56 -5.90 4.42 -43.62
C THR A 56 -5.17 5.73 -43.39
N CYS A 57 -5.49 6.39 -42.28
CA CYS A 57 -4.80 7.61 -41.89
C CYS A 57 -3.46 7.28 -41.20
N PRO A 58 -2.46 8.17 -41.29
CA PRO A 58 -1.18 7.98 -40.61
C PRO A 58 -1.35 7.94 -39.09
N SER A 59 -0.48 7.18 -38.40
CA SER A 59 -0.49 7.09 -36.94
C SER A 59 -0.22 8.46 -36.31
N LEU A 60 -1.01 8.83 -35.30
CA LEU A 60 -0.81 10.05 -34.52
C LEU A 60 -0.06 9.73 -33.22
N GLU A 61 0.88 10.59 -32.84
CA GLU A 61 1.58 10.52 -31.56
C GLU A 61 0.80 11.23 -30.45
N ALA A 62 1.03 10.83 -29.20
CA ALA A 62 0.46 11.52 -28.06
C ALA A 62 1.21 12.85 -27.84
N PRO A 63 0.52 13.95 -27.53
CA PRO A 63 1.17 15.22 -27.19
C PRO A 63 2.01 15.08 -25.92
N ALA A 64 3.10 15.84 -25.84
CA ALA A 64 3.90 15.93 -24.61
C ALA A 64 3.01 16.38 -23.44
N HIS A 65 3.13 15.72 -22.28
CA HIS A 65 2.23 15.92 -21.13
C HIS A 65 0.75 15.64 -21.44
N GLY A 66 0.47 14.71 -22.36
CA GLY A 66 -0.88 14.25 -22.66
C GLY A 66 -0.96 12.79 -23.10
N THR A 67 -2.19 12.28 -23.14
CA THR A 67 -2.51 10.88 -23.45
C THR A 67 -3.41 10.80 -24.68
N LYS A 68 -3.14 9.82 -25.55
CA LYS A 68 -3.91 9.53 -26.77
C LYS A 68 -4.79 8.30 -26.56
N PHE A 69 -6.07 8.40 -26.91
CA PHE A 69 -7.05 7.31 -26.90
C PHE A 69 -7.52 7.00 -28.32
N GLY A 70 -7.51 5.72 -28.70
CA GLY A 70 -7.82 5.26 -30.05
C GLY A 70 -6.59 4.65 -30.73
N SER A 71 -6.73 3.39 -31.14
CA SER A 71 -5.65 2.58 -31.73
C SER A 71 -5.91 2.16 -33.18
N LYS A 72 -7.06 2.54 -33.75
CA LYS A 72 -7.51 2.18 -35.09
C LYS A 72 -7.56 3.43 -35.98
N TYR A 73 -7.09 3.32 -37.22
CA TYR A 73 -6.85 4.47 -38.12
C TYR A 73 -7.61 4.39 -39.46
N PHE A 74 -8.77 3.74 -39.47
CA PHE A 74 -9.63 3.61 -40.65
C PHE A 74 -10.52 4.84 -40.84
N VAL A 75 -11.00 5.07 -42.07
CA VAL A 75 -11.96 6.14 -42.38
C VAL A 75 -13.15 6.10 -41.41
N GLY A 76 -13.50 7.25 -40.82
CA GLY A 76 -14.57 7.40 -39.83
C GLY A 76 -14.19 7.09 -38.38
N HIS A 77 -13.00 6.54 -38.13
CA HIS A 77 -12.52 6.32 -36.76
C HIS A 77 -12.00 7.61 -36.13
N GLU A 78 -12.21 7.73 -34.82
CA GLU A 78 -11.85 8.91 -34.03
C GLU A 78 -10.70 8.60 -33.06
N VAL A 79 -9.78 9.56 -32.93
CA VAL A 79 -8.69 9.56 -31.96
C VAL A 79 -8.87 10.76 -31.05
N HIS A 80 -8.84 10.51 -29.75
CA HIS A 80 -9.07 11.51 -28.71
C HIS A 80 -7.78 11.79 -27.95
N PHE A 81 -7.58 13.03 -27.55
CA PHE A 81 -6.42 13.50 -26.80
C PHE A 81 -6.89 14.16 -25.52
N THR A 82 -6.19 13.89 -24.42
CA THR A 82 -6.37 14.59 -23.15
C THR A 82 -5.01 14.97 -22.60
N CYS A 83 -4.96 16.01 -21.77
CA CYS A 83 -3.71 16.43 -21.12
C CYS A 83 -3.61 15.87 -19.70
N SER A 84 -2.38 15.74 -19.21
CA SER A 84 -2.07 15.45 -17.81
C SER A 84 -2.54 16.60 -16.92
N GLN A 85 -2.69 16.33 -15.62
CA GLN A 85 -3.11 17.34 -14.64
C GLN A 85 -2.16 18.54 -14.66
N GLY A 86 -2.69 19.77 -14.67
CA GLY A 86 -1.93 21.02 -14.81
C GLY A 86 -1.78 21.54 -16.23
N TYR A 87 -2.25 20.82 -17.24
CA TYR A 87 -2.15 21.23 -18.65
C TYR A 87 -3.54 21.29 -19.30
N HIS A 88 -3.77 22.32 -20.12
CA HIS A 88 -4.98 22.45 -20.94
C HIS A 88 -4.67 22.14 -22.39
N LEU A 89 -5.65 21.54 -23.07
CA LEU A 89 -5.50 21.12 -24.46
C LEU A 89 -5.75 22.29 -25.40
N VAL A 90 -4.74 22.64 -26.20
CA VAL A 90 -4.82 23.62 -27.28
C VAL A 90 -4.75 22.89 -28.61
N GLY A 91 -5.84 22.93 -29.38
CA GLY A 91 -5.97 22.22 -30.65
C GLY A 91 -7.22 21.34 -30.67
N SER A 92 -7.26 20.34 -31.54
CA SER A 92 -8.42 19.47 -31.67
C SER A 92 -8.36 18.29 -30.69
N ALA A 93 -9.20 18.32 -29.66
CA ALA A 93 -9.32 17.24 -28.67
C ALA A 93 -9.72 15.89 -29.30
N THR A 94 -10.47 15.92 -30.40
CA THR A 94 -10.88 14.75 -31.17
C THR A 94 -10.54 14.96 -32.64
N ARG A 95 -9.94 13.94 -33.28
CA ARG A 95 -9.61 13.93 -34.70
C ARG A 95 -10.26 12.72 -35.36
N VAL A 96 -10.85 12.91 -36.53
CA VAL A 96 -11.55 11.86 -37.29
C VAL A 96 -10.82 11.62 -38.61
N CYS A 97 -10.60 10.36 -38.96
CA CYS A 97 -9.95 9.99 -40.21
C CYS A 97 -10.92 10.16 -41.40
N ARG A 98 -10.53 10.94 -42.40
CA ARG A 98 -11.35 11.19 -43.61
C ARG A 98 -11.08 10.14 -44.69
N ASP A 99 -12.02 10.06 -45.62
CA ASP A 99 -11.97 9.24 -46.84
C ASP A 99 -10.75 9.54 -47.74
N ASN A 100 -10.22 10.76 -47.67
CA ASN A 100 -9.00 11.20 -48.34
C ASN A 100 -7.68 10.78 -47.64
N GLY A 101 -7.73 10.01 -46.54
CA GLY A 101 -6.56 9.55 -45.79
C GLY A 101 -5.93 10.59 -44.85
N THR A 102 -6.60 11.71 -44.59
CA THR A 102 -6.12 12.77 -43.68
C THR A 102 -6.97 12.88 -42.42
N TRP A 103 -6.36 13.36 -41.33
CA TRP A 103 -7.06 13.62 -40.07
C TRP A 103 -7.71 15.00 -40.06
N THR A 104 -8.92 15.09 -39.52
CA THR A 104 -9.57 16.39 -39.24
C THR A 104 -8.83 17.15 -38.15
N GLY A 105 -9.06 18.47 -38.12
CA GLY A 105 -8.58 19.33 -37.05
C GLY A 105 -7.08 19.59 -37.07
N ILE A 106 -6.63 20.34 -36.06
CA ILE A 106 -5.24 20.77 -35.88
C ILE A 106 -4.59 19.97 -34.76
N SER A 107 -3.25 19.91 -34.75
CA SER A 107 -2.47 19.19 -33.76
C SER A 107 -2.84 19.61 -32.34
N ALA A 108 -3.18 18.64 -31.48
CA ALA A 108 -3.39 18.88 -30.06
C ALA A 108 -2.04 19.07 -29.37
N ILE A 109 -1.91 20.13 -28.59
CA ILE A 109 -0.74 20.45 -27.78
C ILE A 109 -1.23 20.72 -26.36
N CYS A 110 -0.62 20.07 -25.38
CA CYS A 110 -0.88 20.35 -23.98
C CYS A 110 -0.03 21.53 -23.54
N LYS A 111 -0.69 22.64 -23.21
CA LYS A 111 -0.04 23.82 -22.65
C LYS A 111 -0.30 23.89 -21.16
N ASP A 112 0.73 24.27 -20.43
CA ASP A 112 0.67 24.49 -18.99
C ASP A 112 -0.45 25.50 -18.67
N ILE A 113 -1.23 25.23 -17.63
CA ILE A 113 -2.27 26.13 -17.13
C ILE A 113 -1.60 27.10 -16.19
N SER A 114 -1.64 28.39 -16.50
CA SER A 114 -1.09 29.44 -15.62
C SER A 114 -2.03 29.62 -14.42
N GLU A 115 -1.67 29.06 -13.25
CA GLU A 115 -2.48 29.19 -12.04
C GLU A 115 -2.41 30.61 -11.43
N CYS A 116 -1.37 31.38 -11.73
CA CYS A 116 -1.24 32.78 -11.30
C CYS A 116 -2.05 33.77 -12.14
N ALA A 117 -2.65 33.36 -13.27
CA ALA A 117 -3.49 34.24 -14.10
C ALA A 117 -4.74 34.77 -13.38
N SER A 118 -5.12 34.16 -12.26
CA SER A 118 -6.25 34.58 -11.42
C SER A 118 -5.87 35.50 -10.26
N ASP A 119 -4.62 35.96 -10.20
CA ASP A 119 -4.02 36.74 -9.09
C ASP A 119 -4.38 36.19 -7.69
N PRO A 120 -4.06 34.92 -7.40
CA PRO A 120 -4.56 34.25 -6.20
C PRO A 120 -3.87 34.68 -4.87
N CYS A 121 -2.80 35.47 -4.94
CA CYS A 121 -2.05 35.94 -3.77
C CYS A 121 -2.59 37.28 -3.27
N GLN A 122 -2.94 37.35 -1.98
CA GLN A 122 -3.55 38.53 -1.36
C GLN A 122 -2.49 39.47 -0.76
N ASN A 123 -2.91 40.70 -0.40
CA ASN A 123 -2.10 41.66 0.36
C ASN A 123 -0.72 42.00 -0.26
N GLY A 124 -0.65 42.07 -1.59
CA GLY A 124 0.60 42.38 -2.31
C GLY A 124 1.57 41.20 -2.42
N GLY A 125 1.10 39.97 -2.16
CA GLY A 125 1.87 38.76 -2.42
C GLY A 125 2.16 38.57 -3.91
N THR A 126 3.39 38.18 -4.25
CA THR A 126 3.77 37.86 -5.63
C THR A 126 3.49 36.38 -5.90
N CYS A 127 2.75 36.09 -6.96
CA CYS A 127 2.46 34.72 -7.36
C CYS A 127 3.59 34.17 -8.23
N VAL A 128 4.08 32.98 -7.89
CA VAL A 128 5.08 32.25 -8.67
C VAL A 128 4.44 30.98 -9.23
N GLU A 129 4.49 30.85 -10.56
CA GLU A 129 3.99 29.73 -11.34
C GLU A 129 4.78 28.43 -11.08
N GLY A 130 4.09 27.30 -11.17
CA GLY A 130 4.65 25.96 -11.05
C GLY A 130 3.74 24.94 -11.74
N VAL A 131 4.25 23.74 -12.03
CA VAL A 131 3.47 22.74 -12.78
C VAL A 131 2.31 22.23 -11.94
N ASN A 132 1.07 22.59 -12.30
CA ASN A 132 -0.18 22.25 -11.59
C ASN A 132 -0.28 22.85 -10.17
N GLN A 133 0.49 23.89 -9.84
CA GLN A 133 0.51 24.52 -8.52
C GLN A 133 1.14 25.91 -8.56
N TYR A 134 0.65 26.83 -7.72
CA TYR A 134 1.28 28.14 -7.54
C TYR A 134 1.79 28.32 -6.11
N LYS A 135 2.81 29.15 -5.94
CA LYS A 135 3.34 29.55 -4.64
C LYS A 135 3.28 31.06 -4.48
N CYS A 136 2.64 31.54 -3.42
CA CYS A 136 2.65 32.94 -3.06
C CYS A 136 3.88 33.29 -2.22
N THR A 137 4.63 34.30 -2.65
CA THR A 137 5.67 34.94 -1.83
C THR A 137 5.08 36.18 -1.17
N CYS A 138 4.98 36.17 0.15
CA CYS A 138 4.31 37.20 0.93
C CYS A 138 5.23 38.35 1.31
N PRO A 139 4.72 39.60 1.38
CA PRO A 139 5.47 40.74 1.94
C PRO A 139 5.74 40.55 3.43
N GLN A 140 6.72 41.29 3.96
CA GLN A 140 7.29 41.15 5.32
C GLN A 140 6.27 41.11 6.49
N SER A 141 5.07 41.66 6.29
CA SER A 141 4.02 41.71 7.32
C SER A 141 2.90 40.67 7.15
N TRP A 142 3.03 39.71 6.23
CA TRP A 142 1.99 38.74 5.91
C TRP A 142 2.52 37.30 5.76
N SER A 143 1.70 36.31 6.11
CA SER A 143 1.98 34.87 6.06
C SER A 143 0.73 34.07 5.64
N GLY A 144 0.91 32.76 5.38
CA GLY A 144 -0.13 31.87 4.87
C GLY A 144 0.03 31.52 3.39
N SER A 145 -0.68 30.49 2.94
CA SER A 145 -0.59 29.96 1.56
C SER A 145 -0.95 30.98 0.47
N HIS A 146 -1.76 32.00 0.82
CA HIS A 146 -2.17 33.09 -0.07
C HIS A 146 -1.85 34.47 0.54
N CYS A 147 -0.95 34.55 1.52
CA CYS A 147 -0.61 35.80 2.22
C CYS A 147 -1.80 36.45 2.96
N GLN A 148 -2.71 35.62 3.46
CA GLN A 148 -3.96 36.05 4.08
C GLN A 148 -3.83 36.42 5.57
N HIS A 149 -2.73 36.07 6.25
CA HIS A 149 -2.54 36.30 7.69
C HIS A 149 -1.50 37.38 7.93
N GLN A 150 -1.70 38.26 8.92
CA GLN A 150 -0.71 39.27 9.30
C GLN A 150 0.29 38.66 10.30
N THR A 151 1.60 38.79 10.07
CA THR A 151 2.63 38.19 10.94
C THR A 151 2.65 38.86 12.31
N GLN A 152 2.34 38.10 13.37
CA GLN A 152 2.51 38.51 14.76
C GLN A 152 3.84 37.96 15.29
N THR A 153 4.69 38.86 15.81
CA THR A 153 5.98 38.56 16.43
C THR A 153 5.82 38.21 17.90
N ALA A 154 6.09 36.95 18.26
CA ALA A 154 6.75 36.56 19.51
C ALA A 154 7.15 35.06 19.44
N PRO A 155 8.41 34.69 19.73
CA PRO A 155 8.76 33.30 20.05
C PRO A 155 8.29 32.95 21.49
N PRO A 156 7.82 31.72 21.76
CA PRO A 156 7.55 31.28 23.13
C PRO A 156 8.84 31.09 23.93
N GLU A 157 8.71 31.30 25.24
CA GLU A 157 9.74 31.41 26.27
C GLU A 157 10.37 30.05 26.66
N TRP A 158 10.88 29.28 25.70
CA TRP A 158 11.69 28.08 25.96
C TRP A 158 12.89 27.89 25.00
N SER A 159 13.20 28.86 24.14
CA SER A 159 14.42 28.81 23.31
C SER A 159 15.67 29.26 24.08
N VAL A 160 15.99 28.55 25.16
CA VAL A 160 17.38 28.41 25.58
C VAL A 160 17.92 27.16 24.92
N MET A 161 18.89 27.29 24.01
CA MET A 161 20.07 26.43 24.02
C MET A 161 21.22 27.09 23.23
N ASN A 162 22.36 27.15 23.91
CA ASN A 162 23.56 27.90 23.59
C ASN A 162 24.52 27.06 22.73
N ASP A 163 24.00 26.27 21.77
CA ASP A 163 24.80 25.39 20.92
C ASP A 163 25.12 26.06 19.56
N PRO A 164 26.37 26.48 19.33
CA PRO A 164 26.78 27.10 18.06
C PRO A 164 26.66 26.17 16.84
N ALA A 165 26.44 24.86 17.03
CA ALA A 165 26.17 23.94 15.94
C ALA A 165 24.80 24.23 15.28
N PHE A 166 23.78 24.50 16.09
CA PHE A 166 22.38 24.70 15.65
C PHE A 166 21.97 26.17 15.53
N SER A 167 22.85 27.09 15.95
CA SER A 167 22.62 28.53 15.81
C SER A 167 23.88 29.22 15.31
N ARG A 168 23.77 30.00 14.22
CA ARG A 168 24.90 30.70 13.61
C ARG A 168 24.54 32.10 13.12
N ARG A 169 25.55 32.92 12.84
CA ARG A 169 25.34 34.26 12.27
C ARG A 169 25.02 34.16 10.76
N PRO A 170 24.11 35.00 10.24
CA PRO A 170 23.83 35.06 8.82
C PRO A 170 25.00 35.62 8.03
N ARG A 171 25.12 35.19 6.77
CA ARG A 171 26.09 35.75 5.83
C ARG A 171 25.51 37.03 5.25
N CYS A 172 26.18 38.16 5.50
CA CYS A 172 25.71 39.46 5.06
C CYS A 172 26.65 40.08 4.02
N ALA A 173 26.10 40.63 2.95
CA ALA A 173 26.80 41.39 1.93
C ALA A 173 26.20 42.79 1.79
N GLN A 174 27.04 43.80 1.55
CA GLN A 174 26.61 45.15 1.26
C GLN A 174 26.32 45.29 -0.23
N VAL A 175 25.07 45.52 -0.58
CA VAL A 175 24.63 45.71 -1.97
C VAL A 175 23.91 47.05 -2.05
N ASN A 176 24.47 48.01 -2.82
CA ASN A 176 23.84 49.31 -3.09
C ASN A 176 23.38 50.09 -1.84
N ARG A 177 24.23 50.17 -0.80
CA ARG A 177 23.95 50.83 0.50
C ARG A 177 22.93 50.11 1.40
N ALA A 178 22.46 48.92 1.03
CA ALA A 178 21.63 48.06 1.86
C ALA A 178 22.40 46.80 2.31
N GLN A 179 22.22 46.40 3.56
CA GLN A 179 22.78 45.16 4.12
C GLN A 179 21.84 44.00 3.81
N HIS A 180 22.26 43.07 2.96
CA HIS A 180 21.50 41.85 2.66
C HIS A 180 22.11 40.66 3.39
N CYS A 181 21.33 40.02 4.25
CA CYS A 181 21.75 38.86 5.04
C CYS A 181 20.95 37.62 4.64
N SER A 182 21.62 36.47 4.53
CA SER A 182 20.99 35.18 4.26
C SER A 182 21.54 34.08 5.18
N CYS A 183 20.71 33.07 5.44
CA CYS A 183 21.13 31.87 6.16
C CYS A 183 21.57 30.77 5.18
N ASP A 184 22.40 29.85 5.67
CA ASP A 184 22.71 28.61 4.95
C ASP A 184 21.43 27.76 4.80
N ALA A 185 21.39 26.88 3.81
CA ALA A 185 20.25 25.96 3.63
C ALA A 185 20.02 25.11 4.89
N GLY A 186 18.74 24.85 5.21
CA GLY A 186 18.34 24.16 6.44
C GLY A 186 18.29 25.05 7.69
N PHE A 187 18.65 26.34 7.58
CA PHE A 187 18.50 27.31 8.67
C PHE A 187 17.46 28.38 8.31
N HIS A 188 16.65 28.76 9.29
CA HIS A 188 15.72 29.88 9.18
C HIS A 188 16.24 31.09 9.95
N MET A 189 15.93 32.29 9.45
CA MET A 189 16.36 33.52 10.10
C MET A 189 15.38 33.91 11.21
N SER A 190 15.90 34.14 12.40
CA SER A 190 15.17 34.57 13.59
C SER A 190 15.86 35.79 14.21
N GLY A 191 15.11 36.75 14.74
CA GLY A 191 15.66 37.99 15.33
C GLY A 191 15.39 39.28 14.53
N THR A 192 15.92 40.40 15.00
CA THR A 192 15.76 41.75 14.42
C THR A 192 16.96 42.11 13.52
N SER A 193 16.84 43.17 12.69
CA SER A 193 17.84 43.58 11.68
C SER A 193 19.29 43.65 12.17
N ASP A 194 19.48 43.99 13.46
CA ASP A 194 20.80 44.20 14.05
C ASP A 194 21.33 42.95 14.77
N ASN A 195 20.45 41.98 15.07
CA ASN A 195 20.71 40.76 15.83
C ASN A 195 20.11 39.51 15.16
N SER A 196 20.09 39.46 13.82
CA SER A 196 19.62 38.28 13.08
C SER A 196 20.49 37.06 13.37
N ILE A 197 19.86 35.94 13.72
CA ILE A 197 20.48 34.64 13.98
C ILE A 197 19.83 33.62 13.06
N CYS A 198 20.66 32.79 12.44
CA CYS A 198 20.21 31.62 11.69
C CYS A 198 20.06 30.45 12.65
N GLN A 199 18.84 29.98 12.83
CA GLN A 199 18.51 28.82 13.65
C GLN A 199 18.18 27.63 12.76
N ASP A 200 18.71 26.48 13.12
CA ASP A 200 18.47 25.23 12.44
C ASP A 200 16.96 24.92 12.36
N VAL A 201 16.52 24.43 11.20
CA VAL A 201 15.14 23.96 11.00
C VAL A 201 15.13 22.49 11.32
N ASN A 202 14.56 22.12 12.48
CA ASN A 202 14.43 20.73 12.85
C ASN A 202 13.35 20.04 11.98
N GLU A 203 13.77 19.39 10.90
CA GLU A 203 12.84 18.75 9.96
C GLU A 203 12.10 17.56 10.61
N CYS A 204 12.70 16.92 11.61
CA CYS A 204 12.07 15.83 12.34
C CYS A 204 10.81 16.28 13.10
N GLU A 205 10.80 17.49 13.65
CA GLU A 205 9.61 18.05 14.32
C GLU A 205 8.60 18.63 13.32
N VAL A 206 9.08 19.25 12.24
CA VAL A 206 8.20 19.79 11.19
C VAL A 206 7.33 18.68 10.58
N TYR A 207 7.92 17.56 10.21
CA TYR A 207 7.19 16.43 9.64
C TYR A 207 6.41 15.59 10.67
N ARG A 208 6.71 15.72 11.97
CA ARG A 208 5.88 15.10 13.03
C ARG A 208 4.53 15.79 13.18
N LEU A 209 4.47 17.10 12.95
CA LEU A 209 3.29 17.93 13.18
C LEU A 209 2.37 17.99 11.95
N ASP A 210 2.94 17.94 10.74
CA ASP A 210 2.15 17.79 9.52
C ASP A 210 1.61 16.36 9.42
N GLN A 211 0.31 16.20 9.19
CA GLN A 211 -0.36 14.91 8.98
C GLN A 211 0.11 14.18 7.69
N GLY A 212 1.22 14.62 7.08
CA GLY A 212 1.81 14.15 5.82
C GLY A 212 2.66 12.87 5.92
N GLY A 213 2.64 12.18 7.05
CA GLY A 213 3.34 10.91 7.25
C GLY A 213 4.73 11.05 7.87
N LYS A 214 5.32 9.92 8.28
CA LYS A 214 6.63 9.91 8.95
C LYS A 214 7.76 10.19 7.94
N LEU A 215 8.63 11.17 8.25
CA LEU A 215 9.80 11.53 7.44
C LEU A 215 10.78 10.37 7.25
N CYS A 216 11.02 9.63 8.33
CA CYS A 216 11.81 8.41 8.38
C CYS A 216 10.89 7.24 8.77
N VAL A 217 11.14 6.04 8.25
CA VAL A 217 10.36 4.85 8.63
C VAL A 217 10.48 4.60 10.15
N HIS A 218 11.69 4.78 10.69
CA HIS A 218 11.97 4.56 12.11
C HIS A 218 12.34 5.85 12.87
N GLU A 219 13.65 6.13 13.02
CA GLU A 219 14.15 7.26 13.81
C GLU A 219 14.65 8.37 12.88
N CYS A 220 14.32 9.61 13.23
CA CYS A 220 14.80 10.81 12.56
C CYS A 220 15.75 11.54 13.49
N VAL A 221 16.97 11.78 13.03
CA VAL A 221 18.00 12.47 13.79
C VAL A 221 18.27 13.82 13.14
N ASN A 222 17.94 14.88 13.87
CA ASN A 222 18.21 16.25 13.43
C ASN A 222 19.71 16.55 13.50
N VAL A 223 20.27 17.12 12.43
CA VAL A 223 21.67 17.52 12.37
C VAL A 223 21.76 18.97 11.87
N PRO A 224 22.83 19.72 12.16
CA PRO A 224 22.92 21.10 11.70
C PRO A 224 22.74 21.26 10.18
N GLY A 225 21.68 21.94 9.77
CA GLY A 225 21.29 22.24 8.39
C GLY A 225 20.60 21.10 7.65
N SER A 226 20.29 19.98 8.32
CA SER A 226 19.64 18.83 7.70
C SER A 226 19.12 17.81 8.72
N TYR A 227 18.72 16.64 8.22
CA TYR A 227 18.42 15.48 9.05
C TYR A 227 18.99 14.24 8.38
N HIS A 228 19.13 13.17 9.15
CA HIS A 228 19.28 11.84 8.58
C HIS A 228 18.39 10.85 9.30
N CYS A 229 17.99 9.81 8.60
CA CYS A 229 17.23 8.72 9.19
C CYS A 229 18.21 7.67 9.73
N SER A 230 17.92 7.16 10.93
CA SER A 230 18.65 6.05 11.52
C SER A 230 17.72 4.83 11.63
N CYS A 231 18.31 3.66 11.41
CA CYS A 231 17.63 2.38 11.55
C CYS A 231 18.03 1.73 12.88
N PRO A 232 17.12 0.96 13.50
CA PRO A 232 17.42 0.22 14.71
C PRO A 232 18.46 -0.87 14.44
N SER A 233 19.03 -1.43 15.51
CA SER A 233 19.97 -2.55 15.41
C SER A 233 19.34 -3.73 14.66
N GLY A 234 20.13 -4.40 13.82
CA GLY A 234 19.64 -5.46 12.92
C GLY A 234 19.02 -4.95 11.61
N TYR A 235 18.95 -3.64 11.40
CA TYR A 235 18.44 -3.04 10.16
C TYR A 235 19.49 -2.12 9.51
N LYS A 236 19.45 -2.04 8.18
CA LYS A 236 20.27 -1.13 7.38
C LYS A 236 19.39 -0.11 6.66
N LEU A 237 19.92 1.11 6.51
CA LEU A 237 19.25 2.17 5.76
C LEU A 237 19.32 1.88 4.26
N LEU A 238 18.18 1.98 3.57
CA LEU A 238 18.08 1.81 2.13
C LEU A 238 18.63 3.04 1.38
N SER A 239 18.81 2.91 0.06
CA SER A 239 19.33 3.97 -0.81
C SER A 239 18.47 5.22 -0.87
N ASP A 240 17.21 5.14 -0.44
CA ASP A 240 16.31 6.28 -0.32
C ASP A 240 16.63 7.17 0.90
N GLY A 241 17.53 6.72 1.78
CA GLY A 241 17.94 7.42 2.98
C GLY A 241 16.83 7.53 4.04
N ARG A 242 15.72 6.78 3.89
CA ARG A 242 14.52 6.90 4.74
C ARG A 242 13.95 5.57 5.22
N SER A 243 14.10 4.52 4.42
CA SER A 243 13.54 3.21 4.70
C SER A 243 14.57 2.28 5.33
N CYS A 244 14.10 1.37 6.17
CA CYS A 244 14.94 0.38 6.85
C CYS A 244 14.66 -1.02 6.28
N GLU A 245 15.72 -1.73 5.93
CA GLU A 245 15.66 -3.13 5.53
C GLU A 245 16.33 -4.01 6.58
N ASP A 246 15.69 -5.13 6.89
CA ASP A 246 16.21 -6.15 7.82
C ASP A 246 17.51 -6.75 7.29
N VAL A 247 18.49 -6.95 8.17
CA VAL A 247 19.76 -7.58 7.83
C VAL A 247 19.62 -9.08 8.05
N ASP A 248 19.53 -9.85 6.98
CA ASP A 248 19.45 -11.31 7.10
C ASP A 248 20.81 -11.91 7.50
N GLU A 249 20.99 -12.17 8.79
CA GLU A 249 22.24 -12.75 9.32
C GLU A 249 22.40 -14.22 8.93
N CYS A 250 21.31 -14.92 8.61
CA CYS A 250 21.33 -16.30 8.14
C CYS A 250 21.93 -16.40 6.73
N LEU A 251 21.57 -15.47 5.83
CA LEU A 251 22.16 -15.37 4.49
C LEU A 251 23.59 -14.81 4.54
N SER A 252 23.84 -13.88 5.45
CA SER A 252 25.15 -13.21 5.58
C SER A 252 26.19 -14.04 6.35
N GLN A 253 25.81 -15.23 6.87
CA GLN A 253 26.64 -16.10 7.72
C GLN A 253 27.19 -15.42 8.98
N GLN A 254 26.50 -14.39 9.49
CA GLN A 254 26.87 -13.66 10.71
C GLN A 254 26.15 -14.19 11.97
N HIS A 255 25.35 -15.25 11.79
CA HIS A 255 24.47 -15.79 12.82
C HIS A 255 25.16 -16.63 13.92
N ASN A 256 26.46 -16.95 13.81
CA ASN A 256 27.24 -17.68 14.84
C ASN A 256 26.53 -18.90 15.50
N CYS A 257 25.62 -19.56 14.79
CA CYS A 257 24.80 -20.64 15.35
C CYS A 257 25.65 -21.88 15.62
N SER A 258 25.35 -22.58 16.72
CA SER A 258 26.04 -23.83 17.09
C SER A 258 25.84 -24.91 16.02
N ARG A 259 26.86 -25.77 15.84
CA ARG A 259 26.78 -26.89 14.87
C ARG A 259 25.56 -27.77 15.18
N GLY A 260 24.73 -28.03 14.18
CA GLY A 260 23.51 -28.83 14.29
C GLY A 260 22.23 -28.04 14.60
N THR A 261 22.31 -26.71 14.75
CA THR A 261 21.14 -25.82 14.82
C THR A 261 20.88 -25.17 13.47
N THR A 262 19.62 -24.82 13.21
CA THR A 262 19.21 -24.13 11.99
C THR A 262 18.94 -22.66 12.29
N CYS A 263 19.49 -21.77 11.47
CA CYS A 263 19.26 -20.33 11.57
C CYS A 263 17.89 -19.96 10.97
N ILE A 264 17.12 -19.14 11.69
CA ILE A 264 15.87 -18.53 11.24
C ILE A 264 16.03 -17.02 11.34
N ASN A 265 15.86 -16.33 10.22
CA ASN A 265 15.89 -14.87 10.19
C ASN A 265 14.60 -14.30 10.79
N THR A 266 14.72 -13.23 11.58
CA THR A 266 13.62 -12.58 12.29
C THR A 266 13.73 -11.06 12.13
N GLY A 267 12.64 -10.32 12.33
CA GLY A 267 12.70 -8.87 12.20
C GLY A 267 13.59 -8.23 13.27
N GLY A 268 14.80 -7.83 12.90
CA GLY A 268 15.81 -7.19 13.73
C GLY A 268 16.88 -8.14 14.29
N GLY A 269 16.95 -9.37 13.79
CA GLY A 269 17.95 -10.34 14.23
C GLY A 269 17.66 -11.76 13.76
N PHE A 270 18.27 -12.75 14.38
CA PHE A 270 18.07 -14.16 14.03
C PHE A 270 17.86 -15.02 15.28
N GLN A 271 17.31 -16.21 15.07
CA GLN A 271 17.24 -17.26 16.08
C GLN A 271 17.84 -18.57 15.58
N CYS A 272 18.66 -19.20 16.43
CA CYS A 272 19.17 -20.55 16.19
C CYS A 272 18.23 -21.56 16.84
N VAL A 273 17.50 -22.33 16.03
CA VAL A 273 16.53 -23.31 16.52
C VAL A 273 16.99 -24.73 16.24
N SER A 274 16.62 -25.66 17.11
CA SER A 274 16.81 -27.10 16.90
C SER A 274 15.49 -27.83 17.20
N PRO A 275 14.60 -27.96 16.21
CA PRO A 275 13.31 -28.63 16.40
C PRO A 275 13.52 -30.10 16.77
N GLU A 276 13.05 -30.50 17.95
CA GLU A 276 13.11 -31.89 18.39
C GLU A 276 11.80 -32.63 18.11
N CYS A 277 11.91 -33.81 17.51
CA CYS A 277 10.75 -34.68 17.32
C CYS A 277 10.20 -35.13 18.68
N PRO A 278 8.87 -35.34 18.81
CA PRO A 278 8.28 -35.84 20.04
C PRO A 278 8.96 -37.13 20.51
N ARG A 279 9.22 -37.23 21.81
CA ARG A 279 9.79 -38.45 22.43
C ARG A 279 8.85 -39.63 22.19
N SER A 280 9.43 -40.82 22.02
CA SER A 280 8.65 -42.05 21.87
C SER A 280 7.81 -42.30 23.12
N HIS A 281 6.52 -42.61 22.94
CA HIS A 281 5.62 -42.95 24.02
C HIS A 281 4.73 -44.12 23.61
N GLY A 282 4.82 -45.22 24.37
CA GLY A 282 4.16 -46.48 24.02
C GLY A 282 4.58 -46.97 22.63
N ASN A 283 3.60 -47.29 21.79
CA ASN A 283 3.80 -47.78 20.42
C ASN A 283 4.02 -46.67 19.37
N ILE A 284 4.18 -45.41 19.80
CA ILE A 284 4.32 -44.25 18.90
C ILE A 284 5.76 -43.76 18.95
N SER A 285 6.39 -43.66 17.78
CA SER A 285 7.73 -43.09 17.60
C SER A 285 7.79 -42.25 16.32
N TYR A 286 8.68 -41.26 16.32
CA TYR A 286 8.89 -40.32 15.22
C TYR A 286 10.34 -40.35 14.76
N VAL A 287 10.55 -40.23 13.46
CA VAL A 287 11.85 -40.07 12.82
C VAL A 287 11.94 -38.67 12.21
N ARG A 288 13.10 -38.02 12.37
CA ARG A 288 13.38 -36.73 11.75
C ARG A 288 13.65 -36.95 10.26
N THR A 289 12.83 -36.38 9.39
CA THR A 289 12.99 -36.48 7.92
C THR A 289 13.61 -35.21 7.34
N SER A 290 13.46 -34.07 8.01
CA SER A 290 14.13 -32.82 7.68
C SER A 290 14.42 -32.01 8.95
N PRO A 291 15.16 -30.89 8.87
CA PRO A 291 15.35 -29.99 10.02
C PRO A 291 14.04 -29.48 10.63
N PHE A 292 12.94 -29.49 9.86
CA PHE A 292 11.65 -28.92 10.24
C PHE A 292 10.48 -29.91 10.14
N GLN A 293 10.76 -31.20 9.94
CA GLN A 293 9.72 -32.21 9.76
C GLN A 293 10.09 -33.53 10.43
N CYS A 294 9.10 -34.08 11.13
CA CYS A 294 9.12 -35.40 11.71
C CYS A 294 8.00 -36.24 11.11
N GLU A 295 8.29 -37.49 10.81
CA GLU A 295 7.32 -38.48 10.34
C GLU A 295 7.19 -39.60 11.35
N ARG A 296 5.96 -40.08 11.55
CA ARG A 296 5.68 -41.18 12.45
C ARG A 296 6.08 -42.49 11.80
N ASN A 297 6.66 -43.40 12.59
CA ASN A 297 6.86 -44.77 12.16
C ASN A 297 5.51 -45.50 11.92
N PRO A 298 5.48 -46.52 11.04
CA PRO A 298 4.27 -47.30 10.77
C PRO A 298 3.60 -47.82 12.05
N CYS A 299 2.26 -47.73 12.10
CA CYS A 299 1.52 -48.19 13.28
C CYS A 299 1.45 -49.73 13.33
N PRO A 300 1.59 -50.33 14.52
CA PRO A 300 1.23 -51.74 14.72
C PRO A 300 -0.26 -51.97 14.45
N MET A 301 -0.61 -53.13 13.91
CA MET A 301 -1.98 -53.45 13.44
C MET A 301 -3.08 -53.26 14.49
N ASP A 302 -2.76 -53.46 15.78
CA ASP A 302 -3.77 -53.46 16.86
C ASP A 302 -3.87 -52.13 17.63
N SER A 303 -3.02 -51.15 17.32
CA SER A 303 -2.87 -49.95 18.15
C SER A 303 -3.81 -48.82 17.74
N ARG A 304 -5.09 -48.85 18.16
CA ARG A 304 -6.09 -47.79 17.86
C ARG A 304 -5.62 -46.38 18.21
N SER A 305 -4.88 -46.21 19.32
CA SER A 305 -4.30 -44.92 19.73
C SER A 305 -3.24 -44.39 18.74
N CYS A 306 -2.48 -45.27 18.08
CA CYS A 306 -1.46 -44.90 17.11
C CYS A 306 -2.10 -44.36 15.82
N HIS A 307 -3.20 -44.98 15.37
CA HIS A 307 -3.90 -44.55 14.17
C HIS A 307 -4.41 -43.11 14.27
N LEU A 308 -4.82 -42.66 15.46
CA LEU A 308 -5.27 -41.28 15.70
C LEU A 308 -4.12 -40.30 15.95
N ALA A 309 -2.89 -40.79 16.13
CA ALA A 309 -1.73 -39.94 16.35
C ALA A 309 -1.37 -39.17 15.05
N PRO A 310 -0.69 -38.01 15.16
CA PRO A 310 -0.19 -37.29 14.00
C PRO A 310 0.76 -38.15 13.16
N LYS A 311 0.53 -38.21 11.85
CA LYS A 311 1.38 -38.89 10.85
C LYS A 311 2.61 -38.07 10.56
N THR A 312 2.45 -36.75 10.44
CA THR A 312 3.55 -35.80 10.29
C THR A 312 3.42 -34.68 11.30
N VAL A 313 4.57 -34.18 11.73
CA VAL A 313 4.69 -32.98 12.56
C VAL A 313 5.68 -32.04 11.87
N SER A 314 5.24 -30.84 11.49
CA SER A 314 6.09 -29.80 10.89
C SER A 314 6.28 -28.61 11.82
N PHE A 315 7.40 -27.92 11.66
CA PHE A 315 7.75 -26.73 12.43
C PHE A 315 7.86 -25.53 11.49
N HIS A 316 7.19 -24.43 11.84
CA HIS A 316 7.16 -23.21 11.05
C HIS A 316 7.47 -22.01 11.94
N TYR A 317 8.16 -21.04 11.36
CA TYR A 317 8.59 -19.82 12.04
C TYR A 317 8.15 -18.63 11.20
N LEU A 318 7.38 -17.71 11.79
CA LEU A 318 6.82 -16.55 11.12
C LEU A 318 7.28 -15.29 11.85
N SER A 319 7.90 -14.36 11.12
CA SER A 319 8.28 -13.05 11.65
C SER A 319 7.16 -12.03 11.39
N LEU A 320 6.73 -11.28 12.41
CA LEU A 320 5.68 -10.27 12.32
C LEU A 320 6.09 -8.93 12.95
N PRO A 321 5.67 -7.78 12.39
CA PRO A 321 5.87 -6.48 13.02
C PRO A 321 4.87 -6.24 14.17
N SER A 322 5.28 -5.43 15.15
CA SER A 322 4.49 -5.08 16.35
C SER A 322 3.16 -4.35 16.06
N ASN A 323 3.00 -3.77 14.88
CA ASN A 323 1.81 -3.01 14.47
C ASN A 323 0.95 -3.74 13.44
N THR A 324 1.11 -5.07 13.29
CA THR A 324 0.34 -5.86 12.31
C THR A 324 -1.16 -5.61 12.48
N LYS A 325 -1.80 -5.12 11.40
CA LYS A 325 -3.25 -4.84 11.39
C LYS A 325 -4.03 -6.16 11.45
N THR A 326 -4.99 -6.24 12.36
CA THR A 326 -5.87 -7.41 12.50
C THR A 326 -7.27 -7.14 11.94
N PRO A 327 -7.96 -8.16 11.38
CA PRO A 327 -7.53 -9.56 11.26
C PRO A 327 -6.50 -9.79 10.14
N ALA A 328 -5.55 -10.71 10.34
CA ALA A 328 -4.53 -11.05 9.33
C ALA A 328 -4.32 -12.57 9.22
N THR A 329 -4.38 -13.11 8.00
CA THR A 329 -4.05 -14.52 7.73
C THR A 329 -2.54 -14.70 7.75
N LEU A 330 -2.03 -15.57 8.64
CA LEU A 330 -0.59 -15.76 8.86
C LEU A 330 -0.06 -17.05 8.26
N PHE A 331 -0.86 -18.11 8.26
CA PHE A 331 -0.42 -19.44 7.84
C PHE A 331 -1.56 -20.16 7.15
N ARG A 332 -1.22 -20.97 6.15
CA ARG A 332 -2.19 -21.79 5.41
C ARG A 332 -1.76 -23.24 5.42
N MET A 333 -2.72 -24.13 5.63
CA MET A 333 -2.56 -25.57 5.51
C MET A 333 -3.39 -26.06 4.34
N ALA A 334 -2.80 -26.90 3.50
CA ALA A 334 -3.46 -27.51 2.37
C ALA A 334 -2.91 -28.92 2.13
N THR A 335 -3.71 -29.79 1.53
CA THR A 335 -3.24 -31.11 1.08
C THR A 335 -2.57 -30.99 -0.28
N ALA A 336 -1.37 -31.54 -0.43
CA ALA A 336 -0.76 -31.76 -1.74
C ALA A 336 -1.36 -33.03 -2.35
N SER A 337 -2.42 -32.91 -3.14
CA SER A 337 -2.95 -34.04 -3.92
C SER A 337 -2.04 -34.26 -5.13
N ALA A 338 -1.44 -35.44 -5.25
CA ALA A 338 -0.65 -35.80 -6.44
C ALA A 338 -1.54 -35.80 -7.69
N PRO A 339 -1.03 -35.40 -8.87
CA PRO A 339 -1.78 -35.47 -10.12
C PRO A 339 -2.29 -36.91 -10.36
N GLY A 340 -3.61 -37.08 -10.52
CA GLY A 340 -4.23 -38.37 -10.82
C GLY A 340 -4.69 -39.21 -9.63
N ARG A 341 -4.54 -38.76 -8.38
CA ARG A 341 -5.25 -39.33 -7.22
C ARG A 341 -6.43 -38.46 -6.82
N THR A 342 -7.57 -39.09 -6.53
CA THR A 342 -8.66 -38.41 -5.83
C THR A 342 -8.13 -38.02 -4.45
N GLY A 343 -7.95 -36.72 -4.22
CA GLY A 343 -7.59 -36.18 -2.91
C GLY A 343 -8.66 -36.52 -1.86
N PRO A 344 -8.40 -36.24 -0.57
CA PRO A 344 -9.38 -36.50 0.48
C PRO A 344 -10.69 -35.73 0.23
N ASP A 345 -11.83 -36.38 0.50
CA ASP A 345 -13.16 -35.78 0.29
C ASP A 345 -13.44 -34.63 1.27
N SER A 346 -12.81 -34.67 2.45
CA SER A 346 -13.04 -33.68 3.50
C SER A 346 -11.83 -33.49 4.41
N LEU A 347 -11.61 -32.24 4.80
CA LEU A 347 -10.59 -31.81 5.76
C LEU A 347 -11.24 -31.15 6.98
N ARG A 348 -10.66 -31.40 8.15
CA ARG A 348 -10.97 -30.67 9.39
C ARG A 348 -9.72 -30.01 9.93
N PHE A 349 -9.86 -28.78 10.41
CA PHE A 349 -8.78 -27.98 10.95
C PHE A 349 -9.08 -27.60 12.40
N GLY A 350 -8.04 -27.50 13.22
CA GLY A 350 -8.18 -27.12 14.63
C GLY A 350 -6.90 -26.53 15.22
N ILE A 351 -7.06 -25.89 16.38
CA ILE A 351 -5.95 -25.53 17.26
C ILE A 351 -5.93 -26.58 18.38
N VAL A 352 -4.83 -27.31 18.50
CA VAL A 352 -4.70 -28.44 19.44
C VAL A 352 -3.82 -28.13 20.63
N GLY A 353 -3.07 -27.02 20.60
CA GLY A 353 -2.17 -26.63 21.68
C GLY A 353 -1.47 -25.29 21.43
N GLY A 354 -0.58 -24.94 22.35
CA GLY A 354 0.17 -23.68 22.35
C GLY A 354 -0.25 -22.69 23.44
N ASN A 355 0.46 -21.56 23.52
CA ASN A 355 0.24 -20.49 24.50
C ASN A 355 -0.65 -19.36 23.93
N SER A 356 -1.57 -19.71 23.02
CA SER A 356 -2.16 -18.81 22.02
C SER A 356 -3.65 -18.46 22.26
N ARG A 357 -4.17 -18.69 23.47
CA ARG A 357 -5.61 -18.61 23.78
C ARG A 357 -6.21 -17.26 23.40
N GLY A 358 -7.16 -17.27 22.46
CA GLY A 358 -7.90 -16.07 22.03
C GLY A 358 -7.17 -15.12 21.08
N ILE A 359 -5.90 -15.40 20.78
CA ILE A 359 -5.06 -14.57 19.89
C ILE A 359 -5.23 -14.98 18.42
N PHE A 360 -5.40 -16.29 18.18
CA PHE A 360 -5.54 -16.85 16.84
C PHE A 360 -6.82 -17.67 16.72
N VAL A 361 -7.34 -17.70 15.50
CA VAL A 361 -8.44 -18.59 15.11
C VAL A 361 -8.02 -19.40 13.90
N MET A 362 -8.49 -20.64 13.83
CA MET A 362 -8.34 -21.49 12.65
C MET A 362 -9.66 -21.49 11.89
N GLN A 363 -9.63 -21.08 10.63
CA GLN A 363 -10.80 -20.99 9.77
C GLN A 363 -10.61 -21.81 8.50
N ARG A 364 -11.67 -22.49 8.04
CA ARG A 364 -11.67 -23.15 6.73
C ARG A 364 -11.87 -22.10 5.63
N SER A 365 -10.97 -22.05 4.66
CA SER A 365 -11.04 -21.11 3.53
C SER A 365 -11.78 -21.73 2.34
N ASP A 366 -11.45 -22.96 1.98
CA ASP A 366 -12.19 -23.73 0.97
C ASP A 366 -12.27 -25.24 1.31
N ARG A 367 -12.56 -26.10 0.33
CA ARG A 367 -12.67 -27.54 0.57
C ARG A 367 -11.34 -28.19 0.96
N GLN A 368 -10.21 -27.64 0.54
CA GLN A 368 -8.87 -28.21 0.64
C GLN A 368 -7.89 -27.37 1.49
N THR A 369 -8.31 -26.20 1.97
CA THR A 369 -7.44 -25.25 2.65
C THR A 369 -8.02 -24.73 3.97
N GLY A 370 -7.12 -24.57 4.94
CA GLY A 370 -7.38 -23.95 6.24
C GLY A 370 -6.39 -22.83 6.50
N GLU A 371 -6.86 -21.80 7.22
CA GLU A 371 -6.13 -20.58 7.49
C GLU A 371 -6.03 -20.32 8.99
N LEU A 372 -4.81 -20.04 9.46
CA LEU A 372 -4.56 -19.51 10.78
C LEU A 372 -4.59 -17.98 10.70
N ILE A 373 -5.50 -17.37 11.45
CA ILE A 373 -5.77 -15.94 11.41
C ILE A 373 -5.45 -15.33 12.77
N LEU A 374 -4.65 -14.26 12.76
CA LEU A 374 -4.42 -13.39 13.91
C LEU A 374 -5.62 -12.46 14.10
N VAL A 375 -6.27 -12.55 15.26
CA VAL A 375 -7.46 -11.73 15.58
C VAL A 375 -7.18 -10.64 16.60
N GLN A 376 -6.06 -10.72 17.32
CA GLN A 376 -5.63 -9.72 18.29
C GLN A 376 -4.27 -9.13 17.91
N GLN A 377 -4.15 -7.80 18.00
CA GLN A 377 -2.89 -7.14 17.72
C GLN A 377 -1.83 -7.52 18.76
N LEU A 378 -0.61 -7.74 18.29
CA LEU A 378 0.52 -8.24 19.07
C LEU A 378 1.60 -7.18 19.21
N ARG A 379 1.93 -6.78 20.44
CA ARG A 379 3.08 -5.90 20.70
C ARG A 379 4.32 -6.73 21.04
N GLY A 380 5.40 -6.52 20.30
CA GLY A 380 6.69 -7.16 20.54
C GLY A 380 7.50 -6.47 21.66
N PRO A 381 8.65 -7.05 22.04
CA PRO A 381 9.16 -8.35 21.58
C PRO A 381 8.44 -9.51 22.28
N GLN A 382 7.89 -10.45 21.50
CA GLN A 382 7.27 -11.65 22.07
C GLN A 382 7.31 -12.82 21.09
N GLU A 383 7.36 -14.03 21.66
CA GLU A 383 7.30 -15.29 20.92
C GLU A 383 6.07 -16.08 21.34
N ILE A 384 5.27 -16.48 20.36
CA ILE A 384 4.01 -17.19 20.59
C ILE A 384 3.99 -18.44 19.73
N SER A 385 3.73 -19.58 20.35
CA SER A 385 3.61 -20.87 19.67
C SER A 385 2.15 -21.30 19.60
N VAL A 386 1.72 -21.72 18.42
CA VAL A 386 0.40 -22.33 18.22
C VAL A 386 0.54 -23.64 17.45
N ASP A 387 -0.05 -24.69 18.02
CA ASP A 387 -0.10 -26.00 17.40
C ASP A 387 -1.43 -26.14 16.68
N VAL A 388 -1.39 -26.19 15.36
CA VAL A 388 -2.56 -26.39 14.49
C VAL A 388 -2.55 -27.80 13.92
N ASP A 389 -3.74 -28.38 13.73
CA ASP A 389 -3.87 -29.69 13.11
C ASP A 389 -4.79 -29.68 11.89
N MET A 390 -4.51 -30.63 10.98
CA MET A 390 -5.33 -30.96 9.82
C MET A 390 -5.62 -32.45 9.84
N SER A 391 -6.90 -32.82 9.87
CA SER A 391 -7.37 -34.20 9.81
C SER A 391 -8.02 -34.48 8.45
N GLU A 392 -7.57 -35.54 7.79
CA GLU A 392 -8.03 -35.98 6.48
C GLU A 392 -9.09 -37.08 6.59
N TYR A 393 -10.14 -36.98 5.78
CA TYR A 393 -11.20 -37.97 5.68
C TYR A 393 -11.48 -38.35 4.23
N SER A 394 -11.68 -39.65 3.99
CA SER A 394 -12.14 -40.24 2.73
C SER A 394 -13.36 -41.09 3.03
N ASP A 395 -14.47 -40.91 2.30
CA ASP A 395 -15.73 -41.63 2.55
C ASP A 395 -16.19 -41.59 4.03
N ARG A 396 -15.99 -40.43 4.69
CA ARG A 396 -16.25 -40.20 6.13
C ARG A 396 -15.38 -41.02 7.10
N THR A 397 -14.40 -41.78 6.59
CA THR A 397 -13.41 -42.50 7.40
C THR A 397 -12.17 -41.64 7.61
N PHE A 398 -11.64 -41.65 8.84
CA PHE A 398 -10.40 -40.92 9.16
C PHE A 398 -9.21 -41.61 8.48
N GLN A 399 -8.39 -40.82 7.79
CA GLN A 399 -7.23 -41.31 7.03
C GLN A 399 -5.93 -40.97 7.75
N ALA A 400 -5.71 -39.69 8.05
CA ALA A 400 -4.48 -39.20 8.68
C ALA A 400 -4.71 -37.88 9.42
N LYS A 401 -3.81 -37.60 10.37
CA LYS A 401 -3.72 -36.32 11.07
C LYS A 401 -2.34 -35.73 10.87
N HIS A 402 -2.28 -34.44 10.61
CA HIS A 402 -1.07 -33.66 10.42
C HIS A 402 -1.05 -32.53 11.44
N VAL A 403 0.10 -32.27 12.05
CA VAL A 403 0.25 -31.17 13.02
C VAL A 403 1.33 -30.23 12.53
N ALA A 404 1.06 -28.93 12.55
CA ALA A 404 2.05 -27.90 12.33
C ALA A 404 2.20 -27.07 13.61
N ARG A 405 3.44 -26.97 14.10
CA ARG A 405 3.81 -26.09 15.21
C ARG A 405 4.29 -24.78 14.61
N VAL A 406 3.50 -23.72 14.77
CA VAL A 406 3.78 -22.40 14.20
C VAL A 406 4.26 -21.49 15.32
N ASN A 407 5.54 -21.12 15.28
CA ASN A 407 6.13 -20.14 16.16
C ASN A 407 6.08 -18.77 15.49
N VAL A 408 5.44 -17.81 16.14
CA VAL A 408 5.28 -16.44 15.68
C VAL A 408 6.21 -15.56 16.51
N LEU A 409 7.14 -14.91 15.81
CA LEU A 409 8.20 -14.07 16.37
C LEU A 409 7.84 -12.62 16.07
N VAL A 410 7.48 -11.87 17.10
CA VAL A 410 7.02 -10.48 16.95
C VAL A 410 8.19 -9.55 17.21
N SER A 411 8.60 -8.79 16.19
CA SER A 411 9.69 -7.82 16.26
C SER A 411 9.37 -6.72 17.29
N PRO A 412 10.37 -6.22 18.05
CA PRO A 412 10.18 -5.10 18.99
C PRO A 412 9.86 -3.77 18.29
N TYR A 413 10.11 -3.66 16.98
CA TYR A 413 9.96 -2.42 16.24
C TYR A 413 8.68 -2.39 15.39
N ASN A 414 8.20 -1.17 15.14
CA ASN A 414 7.09 -0.89 14.23
C ASN A 414 7.68 -0.29 12.96
N PHE A 415 7.58 -1.00 11.85
CA PHE A 415 7.92 -0.50 10.51
C PHE A 415 6.66 -0.12 9.75
#